data_AF-A0A2H5P2M5-F1
#
_entry.id   AF-A0A2H5P2M5-F1
#
_cell.length_a   1.000
_cell.length_b   1.000
_cell.length_c   1.000
_cell.angle_alpha   90.00
_cell.angle_beta   90.00
_cell.angle_gamma   90.00
#
_symmetry.space_group_name_H-M   'P 1'
#
loop_
_entity.id
_entity.type
_entity.pdbx_description
1 polymer ?
#
loop_
_entity_poly.entity_id
_entity_poly.type
_entity_poly.pdbx_seq_one_letter_code
_entity_poly.pdbx_strand_id
1 'polypeptide(L)'
;MNRILEIRFKFYFSARRKELDAQKKEYPLSYKTFEDEIPPPQYAIQILNELTDDERTIICTEAGQHQMWAIRFTSLRGPSC
;
A
#
# COMPACT_ATOMS: atom_id res chain seq x y z
N MET A 1 -28.59 1.24 -6.76
CA MET A 1 -27.87 0.12 -7.42
C MET A 1 -28.35 -1.19 -6.80
N ASN A 2 -28.63 -2.22 -7.60
CA ASN A 2 -29.43 -3.37 -7.16
C ASN A 2 -28.57 -4.39 -6.38
N ARG A 3 -28.91 -4.66 -5.10
CA ARG A 3 -28.12 -5.49 -4.16
C ARG A 3 -27.81 -6.90 -4.69
N ILE A 4 -28.69 -7.44 -5.53
CA ILE A 4 -28.55 -8.75 -6.19
C ILE A 4 -27.40 -8.74 -7.20
N LEU A 5 -27.21 -7.63 -7.94
CA LEU A 5 -26.13 -7.50 -8.92
C LEU A 5 -24.76 -7.42 -8.24
N GLU A 6 -24.67 -6.74 -7.09
CA GLU A 6 -23.43 -6.69 -6.29
C GLU A 6 -23.04 -8.07 -5.75
N ILE A 7 -24.01 -8.83 -5.23
CA ILE A 7 -23.77 -10.19 -4.73
C ILE A 7 -23.29 -11.10 -5.87
N ARG A 8 -23.94 -11.01 -7.03
CA ARG A 8 -23.57 -11.81 -8.21
C ARG A 8 -22.17 -11.45 -8.72
N PHE A 9 -21.81 -10.17 -8.74
CA PHE A 9 -20.49 -9.70 -9.11
C PHE A 9 -19.42 -10.16 -8.11
N LYS A 10 -19.68 -10.05 -6.80
CA LYS A 10 -18.79 -10.60 -5.77
C LYS A 10 -18.61 -12.11 -5.97
N PHE A 11 -19.67 -12.86 -6.23
CA PHE A 11 -19.55 -14.29 -6.45
C PHE A 11 -18.70 -14.63 -7.69
N TYR A 12 -18.92 -13.92 -8.80
CA TYR A 12 -18.24 -14.16 -10.08
C TYR A 12 -16.71 -14.01 -10.00
N PHE A 13 -16.21 -13.00 -9.27
CA PHE A 13 -14.76 -12.76 -9.13
C PHE A 13 -14.14 -13.42 -7.88
N SER A 14 -14.88 -14.28 -7.17
CA SER A 14 -14.40 -14.89 -5.93
C SER A 14 -13.15 -15.76 -6.13
N ALA A 15 -13.10 -16.55 -7.20
CA ALA A 15 -11.94 -17.38 -7.53
C ALA A 15 -10.69 -16.53 -7.81
N ARG A 16 -10.82 -15.50 -8.66
CA ARG A 16 -9.73 -14.56 -8.99
C ARG A 16 -9.24 -13.79 -7.76
N ARG A 17 -10.14 -13.37 -6.85
CA ARG A 17 -9.72 -12.71 -5.61
C ARG A 17 -8.91 -13.64 -4.71
N LYS A 18 -9.31 -14.92 -4.59
CA LYS A 18 -8.54 -15.91 -3.82
C LYS A 18 -7.13 -16.10 -4.38
N GLU A 19 -6.99 -16.16 -5.70
CA GLU A 19 -5.68 -16.24 -6.36
C GLU A 19 -4.81 -15.00 -6.06
N LEU A 20 -5.37 -13.80 -6.23
CA LEU A 20 -4.65 -12.55 -5.93
C LEU A 20 -4.29 -12.42 -4.45
N ASP A 21 -5.15 -12.88 -3.54
CA ASP A 21 -4.88 -12.86 -2.10
C ASP A 21 -3.74 -13.84 -1.74
N ALA A 22 -3.65 -14.99 -2.41
CA ALA A 22 -2.52 -15.91 -2.28
C ALA A 22 -1.21 -15.25 -2.75
N GLN A 23 -1.24 -14.58 -3.91
CA GLN A 23 -0.06 -13.86 -4.43
C GLN A 23 0.39 -12.72 -3.53
N LYS A 24 -0.55 -11.93 -2.97
CA LYS A 24 -0.22 -10.86 -2.01
C LYS A 24 0.48 -11.40 -0.76
N LYS A 25 0.09 -12.60 -0.33
CA LYS A 25 0.71 -13.27 0.83
C LYS A 25 2.08 -13.83 0.49
N GLU A 26 2.25 -14.37 -0.71
CA GLU A 26 3.51 -14.95 -1.18
C GLU A 26 4.56 -13.87 -1.51
N TYR A 27 4.13 -12.73 -2.06
CA TYR A 27 4.98 -11.63 -2.49
C TYR A 27 4.61 -10.31 -1.79
N PRO A 28 4.77 -10.22 -0.45
CA PRO A 28 4.49 -9.00 0.26
C PRO A 28 5.51 -7.92 -0.11
N LEU A 29 5.09 -6.66 -0.04
CA LEU A 29 6.00 -5.53 -0.14
C LEU A 29 6.99 -5.57 1.04
N SER A 30 8.27 -5.72 0.74
CA SER A 30 9.34 -5.87 1.72
C SER A 30 10.61 -5.15 1.29
N TYR A 31 11.50 -4.91 2.25
CA TYR A 31 12.83 -4.34 2.05
C TYR A 31 13.83 -5.05 2.97
N LYS A 32 15.11 -5.01 2.60
CA LYS A 32 16.17 -5.59 3.43
C LYS A 32 16.50 -4.64 4.57
N THR A 33 16.59 -5.17 5.78
CA THR A 33 17.13 -4.48 6.95
C THR A 33 18.56 -4.98 7.20
N PHE A 34 19.45 -4.06 7.56
CA PHE A 34 20.83 -4.34 7.87
C PHE A 34 21.05 -3.97 9.34
N GLU A 35 21.48 -4.91 10.17
CA GLU A 35 21.54 -4.73 11.64
C GLU A 35 22.59 -3.69 12.08
N ASP A 36 23.66 -3.52 11.29
CA ASP A 36 24.78 -2.62 11.60
C ASP A 36 24.91 -1.43 10.63
N GLU A 37 23.92 -1.19 9.77
CA GLU A 37 23.96 -0.10 8.77
C GLU A 37 22.85 0.93 8.99
N ILE A 38 22.95 2.02 8.20
CA ILE A 38 21.92 3.06 8.16
C ILE A 38 20.57 2.41 7.80
N PRO A 39 19.50 2.69 8.56
CA PRO A 39 18.18 2.16 8.26
C PRO A 39 17.76 2.42 6.82
N PRO A 40 17.12 1.45 6.16
CA PRO A 40 16.71 1.60 4.77
C PRO A 40 15.71 2.76 4.65
N PRO A 41 15.77 3.57 3.58
CA PRO A 41 14.89 4.74 3.43
C PRO A 41 13.40 4.39 3.43
N GLN A 42 13.04 3.16 3.02
CA GLN A 42 11.69 2.61 3.13
C GLN A 42 11.19 2.57 4.58
N TYR A 43 12.07 2.28 5.54
CA TYR A 43 11.74 2.25 6.97
C TYR A 43 11.37 3.64 7.48
N ALA A 44 12.11 4.68 7.11
CA ALA A 44 11.81 6.05 7.51
C ALA A 44 10.41 6.50 7.03
N ILE A 45 10.03 6.14 5.80
CA ILE A 45 8.71 6.45 5.24
C ILE A 45 7.62 5.65 5.97
N GLN A 46 7.87 4.38 6.28
CA GLN A 46 6.92 3.55 7.01
C GLN A 46 6.66 4.11 8.41
N ILE A 47 7.71 4.50 9.14
CA ILE A 47 7.58 5.13 10.46
C ILE A 47 6.85 6.47 10.35
N LEU A 48 7.15 7.28 9.33
CA LEU A 48 6.41 8.52 9.09
C LEU A 48 4.91 8.24 8.92
N ASN A 49 4.55 7.26 8.09
CA ASN A 49 3.16 6.88 7.88
C ASN A 49 2.49 6.38 9.17
N GLU A 50 3.18 5.59 9.99
CA GLU A 50 2.67 5.09 11.28
C GLU A 50 2.46 6.21 12.31
N LEU A 51 3.26 7.28 12.25
CA LEU A 51 3.17 8.43 13.14
C LEU A 51 2.16 9.49 12.69
N THR A 52 1.77 9.49 11.41
CA THR A 52 0.85 10.46 10.84
C THR A 52 -0.58 9.91 10.74
N ASP A 53 -1.58 10.77 10.95
CA ASP A 53 -2.98 10.40 10.73
C ASP A 53 -3.29 10.32 9.23
N ASP A 54 -3.63 9.12 8.75
CA ASP A 54 -3.89 8.78 7.34
C ASP A 54 -4.91 9.72 6.66
N GLU A 55 -5.81 10.37 7.42
CA GLU A 55 -6.91 11.16 6.85
C GLU A 55 -6.52 12.59 6.44
N ARG A 56 -5.38 13.13 6.93
CA ARG A 56 -4.98 14.53 6.67
C ARG A 56 -3.55 14.71 6.18
N THR A 57 -2.85 13.63 5.90
CA THR A 57 -1.43 13.69 5.54
C THR A 57 -1.25 14.01 4.05
N ILE A 58 -0.55 15.11 3.76
CA ILE A 58 -0.18 15.51 2.40
C ILE A 58 1.30 15.19 2.19
N ILE A 59 1.59 14.35 1.20
CA ILE A 59 2.96 13.96 0.85
C ILE A 59 3.34 14.59 -0.49
N CYS A 60 4.45 15.34 -0.50
CA CYS A 60 5.03 15.92 -1.69
C CYS A 60 6.47 15.40 -1.85
N THR A 61 6.79 14.89 -3.04
CA THR A 61 8.13 14.38 -3.37
C THR A 61 8.55 14.89 -4.74
N GLU A 62 9.83 15.19 -4.92
CA GLU A 62 10.41 15.32 -6.27
C GLU A 62 10.45 13.96 -7.00
N ALA A 63 10.90 13.94 -8.26
CA ALA A 63 11.04 12.72 -9.04
C ALA A 63 12.30 11.93 -8.62
N GLY A 64 12.12 10.66 -8.25
CA GLY A 64 13.23 9.79 -7.85
C GLY A 64 12.77 8.48 -7.21
N GLN A 65 13.70 7.69 -6.69
CA GLN A 65 13.36 6.42 -6.05
C GLN A 65 12.50 6.61 -4.79
N HIS A 66 12.74 7.69 -4.06
CA HIS A 66 11.95 8.09 -2.89
C HIS A 66 10.48 8.36 -3.22
N GLN A 67 10.17 8.84 -4.44
CA GLN A 67 8.78 8.96 -4.91
C GLN A 67 8.09 7.59 -4.95
N MET A 68 8.79 6.57 -5.49
CA MET A 68 8.26 5.22 -5.55
C MET A 68 8.13 4.59 -4.16
N TRP A 69 9.05 4.88 -3.24
CA TRP A 69 8.93 4.42 -1.86
C TRP A 69 7.77 5.11 -1.13
N ALA A 70 7.59 6.42 -1.32
CA ALA A 70 6.47 7.16 -0.75
C ALA A 70 5.12 6.55 -1.18
N ILE A 71 4.96 6.21 -2.46
CA ILE A 71 3.74 5.56 -2.95
C ILE A 71 3.58 4.14 -2.42
N ARG A 72 4.67 3.38 -2.28
CA ARG A 72 4.62 1.96 -1.87
C ARG A 72 4.38 1.79 -0.37
N PHE A 73 4.94 2.65 0.46
CA PHE A 73 4.97 2.48 1.93
C PHE A 73 4.07 3.47 2.69
N THR A 74 3.24 4.26 1.99
CA THR A 74 2.24 5.15 2.61
C THR A 74 0.83 4.67 2.29
N SER A 75 -0.07 4.75 3.27
CA SER A 75 -1.50 4.50 3.10
C SER A 75 -2.25 5.76 2.67
N LEU A 76 -2.24 6.07 1.37
CA LEU A 76 -2.99 7.20 0.83
C LEU A 76 -4.49 6.88 0.72
N ARG A 77 -5.35 7.67 1.36
CA ARG A 77 -6.82 7.54 1.28
C ARG A 77 -7.42 8.55 0.31
N GLY A 78 -7.88 8.05 -0.83
CA GLY A 78 -8.60 8.84 -1.84
C GLY A 78 -7.69 9.79 -2.63
N PRO A 79 -8.19 10.35 -3.75
CA PRO A 79 -7.49 11.43 -4.42
C PRO A 79 -7.65 12.71 -3.60
N SER A 80 -6.54 13.32 -3.19
CA SER A 80 -6.52 14.72 -2.75
C SER A 80 -6.34 15.59 -4.00
N CYS A 81 -7.38 15.65 -4.84
CA CYS A 81 -7.49 16.62 -5.92
C CYS A 81 -8.50 17.70 -5.54
#